data_AF-A0A7Y3GBX3-F1
#
_entry.id   AF-A0A7Y3GBX3-F1
#
_cell.length_a   1.000
_cell.length_b   1.000
_cell.length_c   1.000
_cell.angle_alpha   90.00
_cell.angle_beta   90.00
_cell.angle_gamma   90.00
#
_symmetry.space_group_name_H-M   'P 1'
#
loop_
_entity.id
_entity.type
_entity.pdbx_description
1 polymer ?
#
loop_
_entity_poly.entity_id
_entity_poly.type
_entity_poly.pdbx_seq_one_letter_code
_entity_poly.pdbx_strand_id
1 'polypeptide(L)'
;MEAEHAIAAAGLAFFVIGGIQLALSVRRGGELCRMFEQRLPDAYAAAEHPRPGYFNSGRRNAYFRFVLQRGYAGLPDPLLVDEFARLRKSELRQLTFLLGGFAAFGVAFLWLHFS
;
A
#
# COMPACT_ATOMS: atom_id res chain seq x y z
N MET A 1 -17.84 25.78 15.01
CA MET A 1 -16.84 25.43 16.04
C MET A 1 -16.87 23.96 16.48
N GLU A 2 -17.91 23.39 17.10
CA GLU A 2 -17.84 21.98 17.57
C GLU A 2 -17.70 20.95 16.42
N ALA A 3 -18.46 21.13 15.33
CA ALA A 3 -18.41 20.24 14.17
C ALA A 3 -17.07 20.28 13.43
N GLU A 4 -16.45 21.47 13.31
CA GLU A 4 -15.15 21.64 12.65
C GLU A 4 -14.03 20.94 13.43
N HIS A 5 -14.02 21.07 14.77
CA HIS A 5 -13.06 20.37 15.62
C HIS A 5 -13.24 18.84 15.55
N ALA A 6 -14.49 18.36 15.50
CA ALA A 6 -14.78 16.94 15.36
C ALA A 6 -14.27 16.37 14.02
N ILE A 7 -14.48 17.10 12.92
CA ILE A 7 -13.98 16.69 11.59
C ILE A 7 -12.45 16.75 11.53
N ALA A 8 -11.83 17.78 12.11
CA ALA A 8 -10.38 17.88 12.18
C ALA A 8 -9.77 16.71 12.98
N ALA A 9 -10.38 16.35 14.12
CA ALA A 9 -9.95 15.21 14.93
C ALA A 9 -10.13 13.87 14.18
N ALA A 10 -11.27 13.68 13.51
CA ALA A 10 -11.53 12.50 12.68
C ALA A 10 -10.53 12.39 11.51
N GLY A 11 -10.21 13.52 10.86
CA GLY A 11 -9.20 13.61 9.81
C GLY A 11 -7.82 13.20 10.33
N LEU A 12 -7.40 13.74 11.48
CA LEU A 12 -6.12 13.39 12.10
C LEU A 12 -6.05 11.89 12.43
N ALA A 13 -7.09 11.34 13.06
CA ALA A 13 -7.15 9.91 13.38
C ALA A 13 -7.05 9.04 12.12
N PHE A 14 -7.73 9.44 11.05
CA PHE A 14 -7.65 8.77 9.76
C PHE A 14 -6.23 8.80 9.16
N PHE A 15 -5.55 9.94 9.18
CA PHE A 15 -4.16 10.05 8.72
C PHE A 15 -3.20 9.17 9.52
N VAL A 16 -3.36 9.12 10.85
CA VAL A 16 -2.53 8.28 11.72
C VAL A 16 -2.74 6.80 11.40
N ILE A 17 -3.99 6.35 11.32
CA ILE A 17 -4.32 4.96 10.98
C ILE A 17 -3.79 4.60 9.58
N GLY A 18 -3.98 5.49 8.60
CA GLY A 18 -3.48 5.33 7.24
C GLY A 18 -1.96 5.20 7.19
N GLY A 19 -1.24 6.05 7.93
CA GLY A 19 0.22 6.01 8.04
C GLY A 19 0.73 4.70 8.65
N ILE A 20 0.10 4.22 9.73
CA ILE A 20 0.44 2.93 10.35
C ILE A 20 0.23 1.77 9.36
N GLN A 21 -0.90 1.75 8.67
CA GLN A 21 -1.20 0.71 7.69
C GLN A 21 -0.21 0.70 6.52
N LEU A 22 0.18 1.88 6.03
CA LEU A 22 1.21 2.00 4.99
C LEU A 22 2.55 1.47 5.48
N ALA A 23 2.96 1.82 6.70
CA ALA A 23 4.21 1.35 7.29
C ALA A 23 4.24 -0.18 7.46
N LEU A 24 3.13 -0.77 7.92
CA LEU A 24 2.98 -2.23 8.01
C LEU A 24 3.03 -2.88 6.61
N SER A 25 2.42 -2.28 5.59
CA SER A 25 2.49 -2.79 4.22
C SER A 25 3.91 -2.79 3.67
N VAL A 26 4.64 -1.68 3.85
CA VAL A 26 6.05 -1.58 3.43
C VAL A 26 6.91 -2.62 4.15
N ARG A 27 6.72 -2.79 5.47
CA ARG A 27 7.44 -3.80 6.24
C ARG A 27 7.15 -5.21 5.72
N ARG A 28 5.88 -5.56 5.52
CA ARG A 28 5.47 -6.88 5.02
C ARG A 28 5.97 -7.14 3.60
N GLY A 29 5.86 -6.15 2.72
CA GLY A 29 6.44 -6.20 1.37
C GLY A 29 7.95 -6.41 1.41
N GLY A 30 8.65 -5.78 2.36
CA GLY A 30 10.09 -5.93 2.52
C GLY A 30 10.50 -7.33 2.97
N GLU A 31 9.73 -7.93 3.88
CA GLU A 31 9.89 -9.33 4.28
C GLU A 31 9.68 -10.28 3.10
N LEU A 32 8.64 -10.08 2.29
CA LEU A 32 8.35 -10.91 1.13
C LEU A 32 9.38 -10.74 0.01
N CYS A 33 9.87 -9.53 -0.24
CA CYS A 33 11.00 -9.31 -1.16
C CYS A 33 12.26 -10.02 -0.69
N ARG A 34 12.53 -10.06 0.61
CA ARG A 34 13.68 -10.80 1.17
C ARG A 34 13.49 -12.32 0.99
N MET A 35 12.30 -12.84 1.23
CA MET A 35 11.99 -14.24 0.96
C MET A 35 12.12 -14.57 -0.54
N PHE A 36 11.66 -13.68 -1.41
CA PHE A 36 11.78 -13.83 -2.86
C PHE A 36 13.25 -13.87 -3.30
N GLU A 37 14.07 -12.94 -2.81
CA GLU A 37 15.51 -12.91 -3.02
C GLU A 37 16.21 -14.20 -2.55
N GLN A 38 15.80 -14.75 -1.41
CA GLN A 38 16.40 -15.97 -0.86
C GLN A 38 15.97 -17.25 -1.59
N ARG A 39 14.72 -17.34 -2.01
CA ARG A 39 14.16 -18.57 -2.60
C ARG A 39 14.34 -18.66 -4.11
N LEU A 40 14.26 -17.53 -4.80
CA LEU A 40 14.29 -17.44 -6.26
C LEU A 40 15.21 -16.28 -6.71
N PRO A 41 16.52 -16.33 -6.39
CA PRO A 41 17.45 -15.22 -6.62
C PRO A 41 17.50 -14.76 -8.09
N ASP A 42 17.48 -15.70 -9.03
CA ASP A 42 17.53 -15.38 -10.47
C ASP A 42 16.25 -14.68 -10.94
N ALA A 43 15.08 -15.15 -10.50
CA ALA A 43 13.80 -14.51 -10.81
C ALA A 43 13.68 -13.14 -10.12
N TYR A 44 14.26 -12.97 -8.93
CA TYR A 44 14.32 -11.68 -8.24
C TYR A 44 15.20 -10.67 -8.97
N ALA A 45 16.34 -11.10 -9.52
CA ALA A 45 17.18 -10.27 -10.38
C ALA A 45 16.46 -9.90 -11.69
N ALA A 46 15.80 -10.87 -12.33
CA ALA A 46 15.01 -10.64 -13.54
C ALA A 46 13.83 -9.67 -13.30
N ALA A 47 13.31 -9.61 -12.08
CA ALA A 47 12.27 -8.66 -11.68
C ALA A 47 12.81 -7.24 -11.34
N GLU A 48 14.08 -6.94 -11.63
CA GLU A 48 14.75 -5.67 -11.32
C GLU A 48 14.89 -5.39 -9.81
N HIS A 49 15.04 -6.44 -9.01
CA HIS A 49 15.24 -6.36 -7.55
C HIS A 49 14.18 -5.52 -6.83
N PRO A 50 12.89 -5.87 -6.95
CA PRO A 50 11.78 -5.09 -6.43
C PRO A 50 11.92 -4.90 -4.92
N ARG A 51 11.81 -3.66 -4.44
CA ARG A 51 11.73 -3.35 -3.01
C ARG A 51 10.70 -2.27 -2.71
N PRO A 52 9.88 -2.44 -1.66
CA PRO A 52 8.99 -1.37 -1.24
C PRO A 52 9.79 -0.20 -0.66
N GLY A 53 9.19 0.99 -0.70
CA GLY A 53 9.77 2.19 -0.15
C GLY A 53 8.80 3.37 -0.21
N TYR A 54 9.07 4.38 0.61
CA TYR A 54 8.27 5.60 0.68
C TYR A 54 8.62 6.58 -0.46
N PHE A 55 9.90 6.65 -0.82
CA PHE A 55 10.40 7.57 -1.84
C PHE A 55 10.51 6.92 -3.21
N ASN A 56 10.30 7.72 -4.26
CA ASN A 56 10.39 7.25 -5.64
C ASN A 56 11.81 6.74 -5.95
N SER A 57 11.91 5.51 -6.44
CA SER A 57 13.17 4.87 -6.83
C SER A 57 12.88 3.77 -7.86
N GLY A 58 13.89 3.37 -8.64
CA GLY A 58 13.76 2.27 -9.62
C GLY A 58 13.21 0.99 -8.98
N ARG A 59 13.77 0.60 -7.82
CA ARG A 59 13.36 -0.61 -7.09
C ARG A 59 11.94 -0.53 -6.53
N ARG A 60 11.50 0.67 -6.10
CA ARG A 60 10.11 0.92 -5.69
C ARG A 60 9.16 0.78 -6.87
N ASN A 61 9.50 1.35 -8.02
CA ASN A 61 8.66 1.24 -9.21
C ASN A 61 8.58 -0.20 -9.72
N ALA A 62 9.71 -0.93 -9.71
CA ALA A 62 9.74 -2.35 -9.98
C ALA A 62 8.84 -3.14 -9.02
N TYR A 63 8.88 -2.83 -7.71
CA TYR A 63 7.98 -3.42 -6.72
C TYR A 63 6.51 -3.15 -7.01
N PHE A 64 6.14 -1.89 -7.31
CA PHE A 64 4.76 -1.54 -7.64
C PHE A 64 4.28 -2.28 -8.89
N ARG A 65 5.09 -2.36 -9.95
CA ARG A 65 4.75 -3.16 -11.14
C ARG A 65 4.58 -4.62 -10.77
N PHE A 66 5.55 -5.19 -10.06
CA PHE A 66 5.55 -6.60 -9.67
C PHE A 66 4.31 -6.99 -8.83
N VAL A 67 3.95 -6.19 -7.83
CA VAL A 67 2.80 -6.46 -6.96
C VAL A 67 1.48 -6.07 -7.62
N LEU A 68 1.32 -4.84 -8.12
CA LEU A 68 0.02 -4.38 -8.64
C LEU A 68 -0.35 -5.07 -9.96
N GLN A 69 0.62 -5.25 -10.86
CA GLN A 69 0.42 -5.91 -12.16
C GLN A 69 0.55 -7.44 -12.10
N ARG A 70 0.64 -8.02 -10.89
CA ARG A 70 0.68 -9.47 -10.67
C ARG A 70 1.89 -10.17 -11.31
N GLY A 71 3.04 -9.50 -11.38
CA GLY A 71 4.30 -10.10 -11.85
C GLY A 71 4.72 -11.35 -11.05
N TYR A 72 4.25 -11.48 -9.80
CA TYR A 72 4.46 -12.66 -8.98
C TYR A 72 3.65 -13.90 -9.43
N ALA A 73 2.62 -13.77 -10.26
CA ALA A 73 1.70 -14.88 -10.56
C ALA A 73 2.35 -16.03 -11.34
N GLY A 74 3.46 -15.76 -12.04
CA GLY A 74 4.22 -16.76 -12.78
C GLY A 74 5.40 -17.35 -12.00
N LEU A 75 5.57 -17.04 -10.72
CA LEU A 75 6.66 -17.61 -9.93
C LEU A 75 6.46 -19.12 -9.72
N PRO A 76 7.54 -19.91 -9.74
CA PRO A 76 7.48 -21.35 -9.48
C PRO A 76 7.24 -21.71 -8.00
N ASP A 77 7.33 -20.75 -7.07
CA ASP A 77 7.04 -20.97 -5.64
C ASP A 77 5.60 -20.53 -5.30
N PRO A 78 4.65 -21.49 -5.17
CA PRO A 78 3.25 -21.17 -4.92
C PRO A 78 3.02 -20.47 -3.57
N LEU A 79 3.86 -20.71 -2.56
CA LEU A 79 3.75 -20.04 -1.27
C LEU A 79 4.05 -18.55 -1.40
N LEU A 80 5.09 -18.20 -2.17
CA LEU A 80 5.40 -16.79 -2.48
C LEU A 80 4.27 -16.15 -3.29
N VAL A 81 3.72 -16.85 -4.28
CA VAL A 81 2.56 -16.36 -5.06
C VAL A 81 1.39 -16.01 -4.15
N ASP A 82 1.02 -16.91 -3.23
CA ASP A 82 -0.11 -16.72 -2.32
C ASP A 82 0.13 -15.60 -1.31
N GLU A 83 1.35 -15.45 -0.80
CA GLU A 83 1.71 -14.36 0.11
C GLU A 83 1.67 -13.00 -0.60
N PHE A 84 2.23 -12.88 -1.81
CA PHE A 84 2.13 -11.65 -2.59
C PHE A 84 0.69 -11.36 -3.02
N ALA A 85 -0.11 -12.37 -3.34
CA ALA A 85 -1.53 -12.19 -3.63
C ALA A 85 -2.31 -11.65 -2.44
N ARG A 86 -2.05 -12.17 -1.24
CA ARG A 86 -2.65 -11.67 0.01
C ARG A 86 -2.21 -10.24 0.30
N LEU A 87 -0.93 -9.92 0.13
CA LEU A 87 -0.42 -8.55 0.28
C LEU A 87 -1.13 -7.59 -0.68
N ARG A 88 -1.17 -7.91 -1.98
CA ARG A 88 -1.84 -7.10 -3.01
C ARG A 88 -3.31 -6.86 -2.66
N LYS A 89 -4.04 -7.90 -2.22
CA LYS A 89 -5.44 -7.77 -1.82
C LYS A 89 -5.60 -6.83 -0.63
N SER A 90 -4.68 -6.89 0.34
CA SER A 90 -4.64 -5.94 1.45
C SER A 90 -4.35 -4.51 0.96
N GLU A 91 -3.31 -4.32 0.15
CA GLU A 91 -2.92 -3.00 -0.38
C GLU A 91 -4.04 -2.35 -1.20
N LEU A 92 -4.74 -3.10 -2.05
CA LEU A 92 -5.89 -2.58 -2.80
C LEU A 92 -7.06 -2.18 -1.90
N ARG A 93 -7.32 -2.96 -0.85
CA ARG A 93 -8.34 -2.61 0.15
C ARG A 93 -7.96 -1.33 0.90
N GLN A 94 -6.69 -1.20 1.29
CA GLN A 94 -6.16 -0.01 1.96
C GLN A 94 -6.27 1.22 1.07
N LEU A 95 -5.88 1.10 -0.20
CA LEU A 95 -5.99 2.19 -1.18
C LEU A 95 -7.46 2.63 -1.35
N THR A 96 -8.38 1.67 -1.44
CA THR A 96 -9.82 1.95 -1.52
C THR A 96 -10.33 2.67 -0.27
N PHE A 97 -9.93 2.22 0.92
CA PHE A 97 -10.26 2.87 2.19
C PHE A 97 -9.71 4.30 2.26
N LEU A 98 -8.45 4.50 1.84
CA LEU A 98 -7.82 5.82 1.85
C LEU A 98 -8.55 6.78 0.90
N LEU A 99 -8.80 6.35 -0.34
CA LEU A 99 -9.54 7.15 -1.32
C LEU A 99 -10.95 7.50 -0.85
N GLY A 100 -11.66 6.52 -0.27
CA GLY A 100 -13.00 6.73 0.29
C GLY A 100 -13.01 7.73 1.45
N GLY A 101 -12.04 7.62 2.37
CA GLY A 101 -11.90 8.59 3.46
C GLY A 101 -11.56 9.99 2.95
N PHE A 102 -10.61 10.13 2.02
CA PHE A 102 -10.29 11.44 1.43
C PHE A 102 -11.51 12.08 0.73
N ALA A 103 -12.29 11.29 -0.02
CA ALA A 103 -13.51 11.76 -0.64
C ALA A 103 -14.55 12.23 0.40
N ALA A 104 -14.74 11.45 1.48
CA ALA A 104 -15.67 11.81 2.55
C ALA A 104 -15.28 13.11 3.26
N PHE A 105 -13.99 13.29 3.59
CA PHE A 105 -13.51 14.54 4.18
C PHE A 105 -13.62 15.73 3.21
N GLY A 106 -13.36 15.52 1.92
CA GLY A 106 -13.55 16.56 0.90
C GLY A 106 -15.00 17.02 0.79
N VAL A 107 -15.95 16.09 0.77
CA VAL A 107 -17.40 16.41 0.76
C VAL A 107 -17.82 17.12 2.04
N ALA A 108 -17.37 16.66 3.21
CA ALA A 108 -17.71 17.29 4.48
C ALA A 108 -17.15 18.72 4.59
N PHE A 109 -15.93 18.94 4.09
CA PHE A 109 -15.32 20.27 4.02
C PHE A 109 -16.11 21.22 3.12
N LEU A 110 -16.45 20.77 1.90
CA LEU A 110 -17.25 21.56 0.95
C LEU A 110 -18.64 21.89 1.54
N TRP A 111 -19.30 20.92 2.16
CA TRP A 111 -20.60 21.15 2.79
C TRP A 111 -20.53 22.27 3.83
N LEU A 112 -19.56 22.21 4.77
CA LEU A 112 -19.42 23.22 5.82
C LEU A 112 -19.11 24.65 5.34
N HIS A 113 -18.50 24.82 4.16
CA HIS A 113 -18.09 26.14 3.66
C HIS A 113 -19.10 26.76 2.68
N PHE A 114 -20.03 25.97 2.16
CA PHE A 114 -21.00 26.41 1.15
C PHE A 114 -22.48 26.23 1.58
N SER A 115 -22.73 25.77 2.81
CA SER A 115 -24.05 25.75 3.47
C SER A 115 -24.24 26.93 4.40
#